data_AF-A0A1X1Z9R3-F1
#
_entry.id   AF-A0A1X1Z9R3-F1
#
_cell.length_a   1.000
_cell.length_b   1.000
_cell.length_c   1.000
_cell.angle_alpha   90.00
_cell.angle_beta   90.00
_cell.angle_gamma   90.00
#
_symmetry.space_group_name_H-M   'P 1'
#
loop_
_entity.id
_entity.type
_entity.pdbx_description
1 polymer ?
#
loop_
_entity_poly.entity_id
_entity_poly.type
_entity_poly.pdbx_seq_one_letter_code
_entity_poly.pdbx_strand_id
1 'polypeptide(L)'
;MRTWSDRPWNRDGLLLPLVHHARVGVEVKFRDFAALSAWVGQNIANLEGFDLEGVKWALTASRRETLFAKAQVRAVQDATSRAQRYADALALGQVRPVSIADAGMLEADRRPTRESPAGASSSGGADVELVPNHIKLSAAVDARFVAERR
;
A
#
# COMPACT_ATOMS: atom_id res chain seq x y z
N MET A 1 17.96 -16.00 3.90
CA MET A 1 18.05 -17.46 4.15
C MET A 1 18.07 -17.68 5.65
N ARG A 2 17.23 -18.58 6.16
CA ARG A 2 17.16 -18.93 7.59
C ARG A 2 17.38 -20.43 7.73
N THR A 3 18.18 -20.84 8.70
CA THR A 3 18.40 -22.25 9.05
C THR A 3 18.06 -22.47 10.52
N TRP A 4 17.45 -23.60 10.85
CA TRP A 4 17.20 -24.00 12.24
C TRP A 4 17.29 -25.51 12.37
N SER A 5 17.25 -26.01 13.60
CA SER A 5 17.25 -27.44 13.85
C SER A 5 16.39 -27.76 15.05
N ASP A 6 15.65 -28.86 14.99
CA ASP A 6 14.82 -29.35 16.08
C ASP A 6 14.89 -30.88 16.17
N ARG A 7 14.51 -31.42 17.33
CA ARG A 7 14.38 -32.85 17.53
C ARG A 7 12.90 -33.18 17.65
N PRO A 8 12.27 -33.67 16.57
CA PRO A 8 10.87 -34.01 16.62
C PRO A 8 10.64 -35.22 17.54
N TRP A 9 9.45 -35.31 18.10
CA TRP A 9 9.03 -36.47 18.88
C TRP A 9 8.20 -37.38 17.97
N ASN A 10 8.35 -38.70 18.10
CA ASN A 10 7.44 -39.64 17.44
C ASN A 10 6.12 -39.72 18.22
N ARG A 11 5.12 -40.42 17.66
CA ARG A 11 3.81 -40.63 18.31
C ARG A 11 3.87 -41.41 19.62
N ASP A 12 4.97 -42.13 19.85
CA ASP A 12 5.23 -42.94 21.04
C ASP A 12 6.06 -42.21 22.10
N GLY A 13 6.31 -40.91 21.93
CA GLY A 13 7.08 -40.08 22.87
C GLY A 13 8.59 -40.30 22.84
N LEU A 14 9.12 -40.96 21.81
CA LEU A 14 10.55 -41.11 21.59
C LEU A 14 11.11 -39.89 20.84
N LEU A 15 12.23 -39.38 21.31
CA LEU A 15 12.96 -38.29 20.70
C LEU A 15 13.66 -38.79 19.42
N LEU A 16 13.34 -38.20 18.26
CA LEU A 16 13.93 -38.55 16.98
C LEU A 16 15.30 -37.85 16.78
N PRO A 17 16.10 -38.32 15.79
CA PRO A 17 17.35 -37.65 15.41
C PRO A 17 17.14 -36.17 15.08
N LEU A 18 18.21 -35.39 15.23
CA LEU A 18 18.20 -33.95 14.94
C LEU A 18 17.85 -33.72 13.46
N VAL A 19 16.80 -32.94 13.22
CA VAL A 19 16.39 -32.54 11.88
C VAL A 19 16.89 -31.12 11.64
N HIS A 20 17.50 -30.91 10.47
CA HIS A 20 17.98 -29.61 10.02
C HIS A 20 17.03 -29.05 8.98
N HIS A 21 16.64 -27.80 9.15
CA HIS A 21 15.74 -27.09 8.25
C HIS A 21 16.42 -25.85 7.66
N ALA A 22 16.09 -25.55 6.41
CA ALA A 22 16.51 -24.33 5.73
C ALA A 22 15.33 -23.73 4.95
N ARG A 23 15.16 -22.41 5.02
CA ARG A 23 14.18 -21.65 4.23
C ARG A 23 14.84 -20.47 3.54
N VAL A 24 14.52 -20.29 2.27
CA VAL A 24 14.92 -19.12 1.46
C VAL A 24 13.65 -18.44 0.96
N GLY A 25 13.56 -17.13 1.12
CA GLY A 25 12.49 -16.32 0.53
C GLY A 25 13.00 -15.62 -0.72
N VAL A 26 12.20 -15.61 -1.77
CA VAL A 26 12.48 -14.90 -3.03
C VAL A 26 11.27 -14.02 -3.35
N GLU A 27 11.52 -12.78 -3.74
CA GLU A 27 10.48 -11.87 -4.24
C GLU A 27 10.69 -11.63 -5.73
N VAL A 28 9.65 -11.87 -6.53
CA VAL A 28 9.66 -11.69 -7.98
C VAL A 28 8.56 -10.70 -8.38
N LYS A 29 8.88 -9.75 -9.26
CA LYS A 29 7.94 -8.70 -9.70
C LYS A 29 7.54 -8.95 -11.15
N PHE A 30 6.23 -9.06 -11.38
CA PHE A 30 5.64 -9.23 -12.69
C PHE A 30 4.86 -7.98 -13.08
N ARG A 31 5.02 -7.53 -14.33
CA ARG A 31 4.16 -6.49 -14.93
C ARG A 31 2.96 -7.09 -15.67
N ASP A 32 3.08 -8.34 -16.07
CA ASP A 32 2.14 -9.09 -16.89
C ASP A 32 1.50 -10.18 -16.02
N PHE A 33 0.17 -10.12 -15.89
CA PHE A 33 -0.59 -11.05 -15.05
C PHE A 33 -0.60 -12.46 -15.63
N ALA A 34 -0.58 -12.62 -16.96
CA ALA A 34 -0.50 -13.94 -17.58
C ALA A 34 0.87 -14.59 -17.29
N ALA A 35 1.94 -13.78 -17.31
CA ALA A 35 3.28 -14.25 -16.94
C ALA A 35 3.36 -14.65 -15.46
N LEU A 36 2.72 -13.89 -14.55
CA LEU A 36 2.59 -14.27 -13.14
C LEU A 36 1.84 -15.60 -12.99
N SER A 37 0.66 -15.74 -13.60
CA SER A 37 -0.15 -16.96 -13.51
C SER A 37 0.59 -18.18 -14.07
N ALA A 38 1.26 -18.04 -15.21
CA ALA A 38 2.08 -19.10 -15.79
C ALA A 38 3.25 -19.49 -14.86
N TRP A 39 3.93 -18.50 -14.28
CA TRP A 39 5.03 -18.76 -13.35
C TRP A 39 4.55 -19.46 -12.08
N VAL A 40 3.45 -19.01 -11.48
CA VAL A 40 2.86 -19.63 -10.28
C VAL A 40 2.46 -21.07 -10.57
N GLY A 41 1.74 -21.32 -11.67
CA GLY A 41 1.33 -22.67 -12.06
C GLY A 41 2.51 -23.61 -12.30
N GLN A 42 3.56 -23.13 -12.98
CA GLN A 42 4.75 -23.95 -13.26
C GLN A 42 5.59 -24.23 -12.01
N ASN A 43 5.75 -23.26 -11.10
CA ASN A 43 6.67 -23.42 -9.97
C ASN A 43 6.01 -24.11 -8.77
N ILE A 44 4.74 -23.84 -8.48
CA ILE A 44 4.03 -24.54 -7.39
C ILE A 44 3.80 -26.01 -7.74
N ALA A 45 3.51 -26.34 -9.00
CA ALA A 45 3.19 -27.71 -9.38
C ALA A 45 4.43 -28.62 -9.53
N ASN A 46 5.61 -28.06 -9.87
CA ASN A 46 6.76 -28.87 -10.29
C ASN A 46 7.97 -28.82 -9.34
N LEU A 47 7.97 -27.94 -8.32
CA LEU A 47 9.09 -27.80 -7.38
C LEU A 47 8.68 -28.25 -5.98
N GLU A 48 9.18 -29.42 -5.57
CA GLU A 48 9.04 -29.90 -4.20
C GLU A 48 9.75 -28.93 -3.21
N GLY A 49 9.06 -28.56 -2.13
CA GLY A 49 9.58 -27.62 -1.13
C GLY A 49 9.38 -26.13 -1.47
N PHE A 50 8.66 -25.81 -2.55
CA PHE A 50 8.26 -24.45 -2.88
C PHE A 50 6.88 -24.11 -2.29
N ASP A 51 6.80 -23.02 -1.54
CA ASP A 51 5.55 -22.53 -0.94
C ASP A 51 5.33 -21.05 -1.29
N LEU A 52 4.13 -20.72 -1.77
CA LEU A 52 3.76 -19.34 -2.12
C LEU A 52 3.18 -18.65 -0.88
N GLU A 53 3.97 -17.80 -0.24
CA GLU A 53 3.55 -17.04 0.94
C GLU A 53 2.41 -16.05 0.63
N GLY A 54 2.37 -15.51 -0.60
CA GLY A 54 1.26 -14.68 -1.08
C GLY A 54 1.60 -13.81 -2.29
N VAL A 55 0.59 -13.16 -2.85
CA VAL A 55 0.72 -12.21 -3.97
C VAL A 55 0.47 -10.79 -3.47
N LYS A 56 1.44 -9.89 -3.70
CA LYS A 56 1.31 -8.46 -3.38
C LYS A 56 1.04 -7.67 -4.66
N TRP A 57 -0.05 -6.90 -4.66
CA TRP A 57 -0.39 -5.99 -5.76
C TRP A 57 0.26 -4.62 -5.53
N ALA A 58 1.02 -4.15 -6.51
CA ALA A 58 1.67 -2.85 -6.44
C ALA A 58 1.61 -2.14 -7.80
N LEU A 59 1.53 -0.81 -7.76
CA LEU A 59 1.76 0.00 -8.96
C LEU A 59 3.26 0.04 -9.27
N THR A 60 3.59 0.15 -10.56
CA THR A 60 4.95 0.52 -10.96
C THR A 60 5.28 1.90 -10.39
N ALA A 61 6.56 2.16 -10.10
CA ALA A 61 7.01 3.43 -9.52
C ALA A 61 6.52 4.65 -10.34
N SER A 62 6.71 4.60 -11.66
CA SER A 62 6.25 5.65 -12.58
C SER A 62 4.72 5.86 -12.57
N ARG A 63 3.93 4.77 -12.53
CA ARG A 63 2.46 4.89 -12.49
C ARG A 63 1.98 5.41 -11.13
N ARG A 64 2.66 5.01 -10.05
CA ARG A 64 2.41 5.52 -8.71
C ARG A 64 2.64 7.03 -8.64
N GLU A 65 3.78 7.51 -9.12
CA GLU A 65 4.12 8.93 -9.14
C GLU A 65 3.11 9.76 -9.94
N THR A 66 2.77 9.30 -11.14
CA THR A 66 1.76 9.96 -11.99
C THR A 66 0.38 10.05 -11.32
N LEU A 67 -0.07 8.96 -10.70
CA LEU A 67 -1.37 8.93 -10.01
C LEU A 67 -1.36 9.77 -8.73
N PHE A 68 -0.23 9.81 -8.02
CA PHE A 68 -0.07 10.62 -6.82
C PHE A 68 -0.10 12.12 -7.15
N ALA A 69 0.61 12.55 -8.19
CA ALA A 69 0.56 13.94 -8.68
C ALA A 69 -0.89 14.35 -9.06
N LYS A 70 -1.63 13.46 -9.73
CA LYS A 70 -3.05 13.70 -10.03
C LYS A 70 -3.91 13.82 -8.77
N ALA A 71 -3.65 13.01 -7.76
CA ALA A 71 -4.36 13.07 -6.49
C ALA A 71 -4.08 14.39 -5.75
N GLN A 72 -2.82 14.85 -5.74
CA GLN A 72 -2.43 16.13 -5.12
C GLN A 72 -3.10 17.32 -5.80
N VAL A 73 -3.13 17.37 -7.14
CA VAL A 73 -3.85 18.43 -7.88
C VAL A 73 -5.33 18.48 -7.49
N ARG A 74 -5.99 17.32 -7.42
CA ARG A 74 -7.40 17.24 -7.00
C ARG A 74 -7.60 17.69 -5.56
N ALA A 75 -6.68 17.34 -4.66
CA ALA A 75 -6.75 17.76 -3.26
C ALA A 75 -6.67 19.30 -3.13
N VAL A 76 -5.79 19.96 -3.90
CA VAL A 76 -5.69 21.43 -3.92
C VAL A 76 -6.93 22.08 -4.54
N GLN A 77 -7.46 21.51 -5.62
CA GLN A 77 -8.71 21.99 -6.23
C GLN A 77 -9.87 21.91 -5.24
N ASP A 78 -10.04 20.78 -4.57
CA ASP A 78 -11.07 20.58 -3.56
C ASP A 78 -10.91 21.55 -2.36
N ALA A 79 -9.68 21.74 -1.87
CA ALA A 79 -9.41 22.71 -0.80
C ALA A 79 -9.78 24.15 -1.21
N THR A 80 -9.45 24.55 -2.44
CA THR A 80 -9.80 25.87 -2.99
C THR A 80 -11.31 26.03 -3.14
N SER A 81 -12.01 25.02 -3.67
CA SER A 81 -13.48 25.04 -3.81
C SER A 81 -14.18 25.07 -2.45
N ARG A 82 -13.63 24.39 -1.43
CA ARG A 82 -14.12 24.49 -0.03
C ARG A 82 -13.91 25.88 0.54
N ALA A 83 -12.73 26.46 0.39
CA ALA A 83 -12.44 27.81 0.87
C ALA A 83 -13.33 28.86 0.20
N GLN A 84 -13.54 28.79 -1.12
CA GLN A 84 -14.41 29.72 -1.83
C GLN A 84 -15.86 29.63 -1.32
N ARG A 85 -16.39 28.41 -1.10
CA ARG A 85 -17.73 28.24 -0.51
C ARG A 85 -17.87 28.93 0.86
N TYR A 86 -16.82 28.92 1.69
CA TYR A 86 -16.83 29.65 2.96
C TYR A 86 -16.74 31.17 2.79
N ALA A 87 -15.92 31.65 1.86
CA ALA A 87 -15.85 33.07 1.54
C ALA A 87 -17.18 33.61 0.99
N ASP A 88 -17.82 32.86 0.08
CA ASP A 88 -19.12 33.20 -0.49
C ASP A 88 -20.21 33.29 0.58
N ALA A 89 -20.23 32.33 1.52
CA ALA A 89 -21.18 32.34 2.64
C ALA A 89 -21.01 33.56 3.57
N LEU A 90 -19.82 34.16 3.59
CA LEU A 90 -19.50 35.39 4.33
C LEU A 90 -19.62 36.66 3.48
N ALA A 91 -20.07 36.54 2.23
CA ALA A 91 -20.11 37.62 1.24
C ALA A 91 -18.75 38.32 1.05
N LEU A 92 -17.67 37.53 1.08
CA LEU A 92 -16.31 37.98 0.75
C LEU A 92 -16.02 37.80 -0.74
N GLY A 93 -14.88 38.34 -1.19
CA GLY A 93 -14.39 38.19 -2.55
C GLY A 93 -13.73 36.83 -2.84
N GLN A 94 -12.98 36.78 -3.94
CA GLN A 94 -12.26 35.57 -4.36
C GLN A 94 -11.17 35.17 -3.36
N VAL A 95 -11.11 33.89 -3.01
CA VAL A 95 -10.05 33.36 -2.13
C VAL A 95 -8.70 33.37 -2.82
N ARG A 96 -7.66 33.76 -2.08
CA ARG A 96 -6.25 33.72 -2.50
C ARG A 96 -5.48 32.77 -1.59
N PRO A 97 -4.70 31.82 -2.12
CA PRO A 97 -3.88 30.94 -1.29
C PRO A 97 -2.74 31.73 -0.65
N VAL A 98 -2.54 31.53 0.65
CA VAL A 98 -1.40 32.09 1.41
C VAL A 98 -0.35 31.02 1.67
N SER A 99 -0.79 29.81 1.98
CA SER A 99 0.10 28.67 2.21
C SER A 99 -0.57 27.38 1.79
N ILE A 100 0.18 26.48 1.16
CA ILE A 100 -0.25 25.14 0.76
C ILE A 100 0.87 24.17 1.15
N ALA A 101 0.53 23.07 1.80
CA ALA A 101 1.45 21.97 2.07
C ALA A 101 0.70 20.63 2.06
N ASP A 102 1.44 19.53 1.97
CA ASP A 102 0.87 18.20 2.24
C ASP A 102 0.33 18.15 3.68
N ALA A 103 -0.74 17.39 3.90
CA ALA A 103 -1.42 17.36 5.19
C ALA A 103 -0.47 16.95 6.33
N GLY A 104 -0.51 17.70 7.44
CA GLY A 104 0.38 17.54 8.58
C GLY A 104 1.72 18.26 8.46
N MET A 105 2.05 18.87 7.32
CA MET A 105 3.28 19.64 7.12
C MET A 105 3.11 21.14 7.41
N LEU A 106 1.86 21.66 7.42
CA LEU A 106 1.54 23.04 7.81
C LEU A 106 1.39 23.21 9.33
N GLU A 107 1.04 22.12 10.01
CA GLU A 107 0.79 22.04 11.46
C GLU A 107 1.95 21.36 12.20
N ALA A 108 3.18 21.40 11.67
CA ALA A 108 4.37 20.87 12.36
C ALA A 108 4.75 21.60 13.67
N ASP A 109 3.87 22.50 14.16
CA ASP A 109 3.84 23.01 15.54
C ASP A 109 2.86 22.26 16.47
N ARG A 110 2.06 21.30 15.99
CA ARG A 110 1.28 20.37 16.83
C ARG A 110 1.29 18.95 16.28
N ARG A 111 1.62 18.03 17.21
CA ARG A 111 1.92 16.60 17.04
C ARG A 111 1.14 15.87 15.93
N PRO A 112 1.80 14.97 15.17
CA PRO A 112 1.14 14.17 14.15
C PRO A 112 0.28 13.06 14.76
N THR A 113 -1.01 13.00 14.40
CA THR A 113 -1.85 11.82 14.58
C THR A 113 -1.53 10.82 13.48
N ARG A 114 -1.00 9.66 13.86
CA ARG A 114 -0.61 8.59 12.94
C ARG A 114 -1.77 7.62 12.77
N GLU A 115 -2.51 7.73 11.69
CA GLU A 115 -3.42 6.66 11.26
C GLU A 115 -2.67 5.69 10.33
N SER A 116 -2.65 4.41 10.70
CA SER A 116 -2.02 3.33 9.94
C SER A 116 -3.11 2.56 9.16
N PRO A 117 -2.96 2.28 7.86
CA PRO A 117 -3.88 1.39 7.18
C PRO A 117 -3.54 -0.07 7.52
N ALA A 118 -4.54 -0.82 8.00
CA ALA A 118 -4.46 -2.26 8.18
C ALA A 118 -4.60 -2.97 6.83
N GLY A 119 -3.56 -3.71 6.41
CA GLY A 119 -3.59 -4.58 5.24
C GLY A 119 -4.02 -6.00 5.64
N ALA A 120 -5.05 -6.53 4.99
CA ALA A 120 -5.44 -7.92 5.11
C ALA A 120 -4.68 -8.77 4.07
N SER A 121 -4.01 -9.83 4.53
CA SER A 121 -3.39 -10.86 3.71
C SER A 121 -4.29 -12.10 3.70
N SER A 122 -4.78 -12.51 2.53
CA SER A 122 -5.50 -13.77 2.35
C SER A 122 -4.58 -14.82 1.72
N SER A 123 -4.31 -15.91 2.44
CA SER A 123 -3.68 -17.12 1.93
C SER A 123 -4.76 -18.13 1.49
N GLY A 124 -4.73 -18.54 0.24
CA GLY A 124 -5.63 -19.58 -0.28
C GLY A 124 -5.06 -20.18 -1.55
N GLY A 125 -4.48 -21.38 -1.44
CA GLY A 125 -4.02 -22.18 -2.57
C GLY A 125 -5.16 -22.99 -3.18
N ALA A 126 -5.33 -22.86 -4.49
CA ALA A 126 -5.75 -23.85 -5.48
C ALA A 126 -6.29 -23.07 -6.70
N ASP A 127 -5.65 -23.28 -7.85
CA ASP A 127 -5.93 -22.73 -9.18
C ASP A 127 -6.62 -21.35 -9.18
N VAL A 128 -5.85 -20.34 -8.77
CA VAL A 128 -6.36 -18.97 -8.60
C VAL A 128 -6.13 -18.20 -9.88
N GLU A 129 -7.22 -17.84 -10.57
CA GLU A 129 -7.19 -16.73 -11.51
C GLU A 129 -6.87 -15.45 -10.71
N LEU A 130 -5.60 -15.03 -10.78
CA LEU A 130 -5.08 -13.89 -10.03
C LEU A 130 -5.60 -12.59 -10.67
N VAL A 131 -6.79 -12.16 -10.24
CA VAL A 131 -7.37 -10.88 -10.66
C VAL A 131 -6.71 -9.74 -9.88
N PRO A 132 -6.25 -8.66 -10.54
CA PRO A 132 -5.64 -7.53 -9.86
C PRO A 132 -6.61 -6.84 -8.91
N ASN A 133 -6.21 -6.66 -7.65
CA ASN A 133 -7.00 -5.86 -6.72
C ASN A 133 -6.90 -4.35 -7.03
N HIS A 134 -7.97 -3.61 -6.75
CA HIS A 134 -7.96 -2.16 -6.84
C HIS A 134 -7.02 -1.55 -5.79
N ILE A 135 -6.12 -0.66 -6.23
CA ILE A 135 -5.21 0.08 -5.35
C ILE A 135 -5.79 1.49 -5.14
N LYS A 136 -6.11 1.83 -3.89
CA LYS A 136 -6.55 3.18 -3.52
C LYS A 136 -5.32 4.07 -3.26
N LEU A 137 -5.28 5.24 -3.89
CA LEU A 137 -4.32 6.31 -3.60
C LEU A 137 -5.07 7.54 -3.14
N SER A 138 -4.64 8.11 -2.01
CA SER A 138 -5.15 9.36 -1.47
C SER A 138 -4.01 10.37 -1.35
N ALA A 139 -4.35 11.64 -1.51
CA ALA A 139 -3.52 12.78 -1.19
C ALA A 139 -4.38 13.76 -0.38
N ALA A 140 -3.78 14.38 0.63
CA ALA A 140 -4.43 15.39 1.46
C ALA A 140 -3.50 16.59 1.56
N VAL A 141 -4.09 17.78 1.56
CA VAL A 141 -3.35 19.05 1.66
C VAL A 141 -3.96 19.90 2.76
N ASP A 142 -3.08 20.59 3.47
CA ASP A 142 -3.45 21.71 4.30
C ASP A 142 -3.27 22.98 3.46
N ALA A 143 -4.24 23.89 3.52
CA ALA A 143 -4.16 25.15 2.79
C ALA A 143 -4.81 26.27 3.57
N ARG A 144 -4.14 27.43 3.61
CA ARG A 144 -4.68 28.67 4.20
C ARG A 144 -5.00 29.64 3.07
N PHE A 145 -6.17 30.25 3.18
CA PHE A 145 -6.69 31.19 2.20
C PHE A 145 -7.08 32.49 2.89
N VAL A 146 -6.93 33.59 2.15
CA VAL A 146 -7.47 34.91 2.54
C VAL A 146 -8.49 35.35 1.50
N ALA A 147 -9.53 36.04 1.97
CA ALA A 147 -10.51 36.70 1.12
C ALA A 147 -10.85 38.05 1.75
N GLU A 148 -10.91 39.09 0.93
CA GLU A 148 -11.26 40.45 1.35
C GLU A 148 -12.65 40.80 0.83
N ARG A 149 -13.37 41.67 1.55
CA ARG A 149 -14.65 42.18 1.10
C ARG A 149 -14.43 43.09 -0.11
N ARG A 150 -15.27 42.95 -1.13
CA ARG A 150 -15.28 43.84 -2.31
C ARG A 150 -15.77 45.24 -1.95
#